data_AF-A0A2S4IB87-F1
#
_entry.id   AF-A0A2S4IB87-F1
#
_cell.length_a   1.000
_cell.length_b   1.000
_cell.length_c   1.000
_cell.angle_alpha   90.00
_cell.angle_beta   90.00
_cell.angle_gamma   90.00
#
_symmetry.space_group_name_H-M   'P 1'
#
loop_
_entity.id
_entity.type
_entity.pdbx_description
1 polymer ?
#
loop_
_entity_poly.entity_id
_entity_poly.type
_entity_poly.pdbx_seq_one_letter_code
_entity_poly.pdbx_strand_id
1 'polypeptide(L)'
;MTQTNFRSGPDANGLFGSFGGRYVAETLMPLVLDLNREYEAAKADPEFIKEMAYFQRDYIGRPNPLYFAERLTEFCGGAKIYFKREELNHTGAHKINNCIGQVLLAKRMGKKRLIAETGAGMHGVATATVAARFGLPCVIYMGATDIERQQANVFRMKLLGAEIVPVTSGTGTLKDAMNEALRDWVTNVDDTFYLIGTVAGPHPYPAMVRDFQSVIGKETKEQMQEKEGRLPDSLIACVGGGSNAMGLFHPFLDDASVEIIGVEAGGHGVDTDKHAASLNGGVPGVLHGNRTYLLQDGDGQITDAHSISAGLDYPGIGPEHAYLHEVKRVEYVSITDEEALDAFHQCCLLEGIIPALETAHALAEAMKRATNLRDDHLMVVCLSGRGDKDMQTVMNHMAAADKTQEKLV
;
A
#
# COMPACT_ATOMS: atom_id res chain seq x y z
N MET A 1 15.09 23.33 20.05
CA MET A 1 14.47 22.12 19.47
C MET A 1 15.25 21.82 18.21
N THR A 2 15.99 20.71 18.17
CA THR A 2 16.62 20.23 16.94
C THR A 2 15.49 20.01 15.93
N GLN A 3 15.51 20.73 14.80
CA GLN A 3 14.64 20.42 13.67
C GLN A 3 15.02 19.03 13.18
N THR A 4 14.28 18.01 13.59
CA THR A 4 14.40 16.68 13.01
C THR A 4 13.67 16.74 11.68
N ASN A 5 14.41 16.68 10.58
CA ASN A 5 13.84 16.63 9.23
C ASN A 5 13.62 15.15 8.86
N PHE A 6 12.39 14.67 8.99
CA PHE A 6 12.03 13.29 8.66
C PHE A 6 11.76 13.09 7.17
N ARG A 7 11.76 14.18 6.38
CA ARG A 7 11.47 14.20 4.94
C ARG A 7 12.73 14.34 4.09
N SER A 8 13.92 14.21 4.67
CA SER A 8 15.20 14.32 3.96
C SER A 8 15.43 13.22 2.91
N GLY A 9 14.62 12.16 2.93
CA GLY A 9 14.78 10.99 2.07
C GLY A 9 15.96 10.10 2.51
N PRO A 10 16.27 9.05 1.72
CA PRO A 10 17.38 8.17 2.02
C PRO A 10 18.73 8.83 1.71
N ASP A 11 19.81 8.28 2.27
CA ASP A 11 21.18 8.65 1.91
C ASP A 11 21.56 8.22 0.46
N ALA A 12 22.79 8.51 0.05
CA ALA A 12 23.29 8.16 -1.29
C ALA A 12 23.32 6.64 -1.56
N ASN A 13 23.30 5.81 -0.52
CA ASN A 13 23.23 4.35 -0.62
C ASN A 13 21.78 3.83 -0.64
N GLY A 14 20.80 4.72 -0.51
CA GLY A 14 19.39 4.36 -0.44
C GLY A 14 18.92 3.95 0.95
N LEU A 15 19.64 4.34 2.01
CA LEU A 15 19.31 4.00 3.39
C LEU A 15 18.55 5.13 4.11
N PHE A 16 17.42 4.78 4.72
CA PHE A 16 16.71 5.57 5.74
C PHE A 16 17.21 5.12 7.11
N GLY A 17 18.12 5.89 7.71
CA GLY A 17 18.86 5.41 8.88
C GLY A 17 19.59 4.11 8.55
N SER A 18 19.14 2.99 9.13
CA SER A 18 19.75 1.68 8.91
C SER A 18 19.01 0.80 7.88
N PHE A 19 17.83 1.22 7.38
CA PHE A 19 16.96 0.42 6.51
C PHE A 19 16.99 0.89 5.06
N GLY A 20 16.68 0.02 4.11
CA GLY A 20 16.67 0.34 2.68
C GLY A 20 17.82 -0.32 1.95
N GLY A 21 18.56 0.46 1.17
CA GLY A 21 19.72 -0.03 0.42
C GLY A 21 19.34 -0.74 -0.89
N ARG A 22 20.30 -1.47 -1.45
CA ARG A 22 20.19 -2.21 -2.71
C ARG A 22 20.72 -3.63 -2.54
N TYR A 23 19.92 -4.49 -1.92
CA TYR A 23 20.29 -5.89 -1.65
C TYR A 23 19.83 -6.82 -2.78
N VAL A 24 20.30 -6.55 -3.99
CA VAL A 24 19.96 -7.30 -5.21
C VAL A 24 21.19 -7.99 -5.79
N ALA A 25 20.96 -8.94 -6.70
CA ALA A 25 22.03 -9.53 -7.49
C ALA A 25 22.77 -8.44 -8.30
N GLU A 26 24.09 -8.59 -8.44
CA GLU A 26 24.94 -7.64 -9.18
C GLU A 26 24.43 -7.41 -10.62
N THR A 27 23.81 -8.42 -11.24
CA THR A 27 23.21 -8.33 -12.57
C THR A 27 22.08 -7.30 -12.66
N LEU A 28 21.41 -6.96 -11.55
CA LEU A 28 20.37 -5.92 -11.51
C LEU A 28 20.91 -4.53 -11.16
N MET A 29 22.14 -4.43 -10.66
CA MET A 29 22.69 -3.15 -10.19
C MET A 29 22.73 -2.07 -11.28
N PRO A 30 23.14 -2.34 -12.53
CA PRO A 30 23.10 -1.34 -13.60
C PRO A 30 21.69 -0.78 -13.83
N LEU A 31 20.67 -1.64 -13.85
CA LEU A 31 19.27 -1.23 -14.06
C LEU A 31 18.74 -0.37 -12.92
N VAL A 32 19.03 -0.77 -11.68
CA VAL A 32 18.61 -0.05 -10.48
C VAL A 32 19.28 1.33 -10.43
N LEU A 33 20.56 1.42 -10.83
CA LEU A 33 21.28 2.69 -10.94
C LEU A 33 20.74 3.56 -12.08
N ASP A 34 20.43 2.98 -13.23
CA ASP A 34 19.82 3.69 -14.37
C ASP A 34 18.45 4.22 -14.03
N LEU A 35 17.62 3.42 -13.37
CA LEU A 35 16.32 3.85 -12.85
C LEU A 35 16.49 5.01 -11.87
N ASN A 36 17.46 4.94 -10.95
CA ASN A 36 17.73 6.02 -10.01
C ASN A 36 18.12 7.32 -10.71
N ARG A 37 19.00 7.25 -11.71
CA ARG A 37 19.40 8.41 -12.51
C ARG A 37 18.22 9.02 -13.25
N GLU A 38 17.40 8.20 -13.90
CA GLU A 38 16.23 8.69 -14.64
C GLU A 38 15.16 9.26 -13.71
N TYR A 39 14.91 8.62 -12.57
CA TYR A 39 13.98 9.12 -11.55
C TYR A 39 14.40 10.49 -11.01
N GLU A 40 15.68 10.68 -10.66
CA GLU A 40 16.17 11.98 -10.21
C GLU A 40 16.12 13.05 -11.31
N ALA A 41 16.40 12.68 -12.57
CA ALA A 41 16.23 13.58 -13.70
C ALA A 41 14.76 13.98 -13.92
N ALA A 42 13.83 13.02 -13.85
CA ALA A 42 12.40 13.24 -14.04
C ALA A 42 11.78 14.13 -12.95
N LYS A 43 12.23 14.03 -11.70
CA LYS A 43 11.78 14.92 -10.61
C LYS A 43 12.08 16.39 -10.86
N ALA A 44 13.19 16.66 -11.55
CA ALA A 44 13.62 18.02 -11.88
C ALA A 44 13.05 18.52 -13.22
N ASP A 45 12.38 17.66 -13.99
CA ASP A 45 11.89 17.95 -15.33
C ASP A 45 10.45 18.52 -15.31
N PRO A 46 10.23 19.80 -15.69
CA PRO A 46 8.90 20.40 -15.72
C PRO A 46 7.91 19.68 -16.66
N GLU A 47 8.37 19.09 -17.75
CA GLU A 47 7.48 18.37 -18.68
C GLU A 47 7.01 17.03 -18.07
N PHE A 48 7.88 16.33 -17.33
CA PHE A 48 7.45 15.14 -16.57
C PHE A 48 6.40 15.50 -15.52
N ILE A 49 6.62 16.59 -14.75
CA ILE A 49 5.68 17.05 -13.73
C ILE A 49 4.33 17.41 -14.37
N LYS A 50 4.35 18.09 -15.52
CA LYS A 50 3.16 18.46 -16.28
C LYS A 50 2.42 17.25 -16.85
N GLU A 51 3.13 16.27 -17.39
CA GLU A 51 2.54 15.01 -17.88
C GLU A 51 1.92 14.22 -16.72
N MET A 52 2.62 14.12 -15.58
CA MET A 52 2.09 13.49 -14.36
C MET A 52 0.81 14.18 -13.87
N ALA A 53 0.80 15.52 -13.80
CA ALA A 53 -0.36 16.31 -13.39
C ALA A 53 -1.55 16.13 -14.35
N TYR A 54 -1.29 16.04 -15.65
CA TYR A 54 -2.32 15.72 -16.65
C TYR A 54 -2.99 14.37 -16.36
N PHE A 55 -2.20 13.30 -16.17
CA PHE A 55 -2.77 11.98 -15.88
C PHE A 55 -3.45 11.90 -14.51
N GLN A 56 -2.93 12.60 -13.51
CA GLN A 56 -3.60 12.72 -12.20
C GLN A 56 -5.00 13.33 -12.36
N ARG A 57 -5.12 14.46 -13.06
CA ARG A 57 -6.40 15.16 -13.22
C ARG A 57 -7.37 14.43 -14.16
N ASP A 58 -6.92 14.15 -15.39
CA ASP A 58 -7.83 13.77 -16.48
C ASP A 58 -8.02 12.26 -16.64
N TYR A 59 -7.08 11.44 -16.12
CA TYR A 59 -7.14 9.99 -16.26
C TYR A 59 -7.45 9.28 -14.95
N ILE A 60 -6.81 9.70 -13.85
CA ILE A 60 -7.09 9.14 -12.51
C ILE A 60 -8.36 9.75 -11.91
N GLY A 61 -8.57 11.06 -12.07
CA GLY A 61 -9.71 11.79 -11.51
C GLY A 61 -9.39 12.56 -10.22
N ARG A 62 -8.14 12.97 -10.03
CA ARG A 62 -7.69 13.73 -8.84
C ARG A 62 -8.06 15.22 -8.94
N PRO A 63 -8.21 15.94 -7.79
CA PRO A 63 -8.02 15.48 -6.42
C PRO A 63 -9.18 14.62 -5.91
N ASN A 64 -8.88 13.62 -5.07
CA ASN A 64 -9.92 12.84 -4.43
C ASN A 64 -10.54 13.61 -3.25
N PRO A 65 -11.85 13.52 -3.01
CA PRO A 65 -12.50 14.19 -1.88
C PRO A 65 -11.92 13.81 -0.51
N LEU A 66 -12.01 14.76 0.42
CA LEU A 66 -11.90 14.52 1.86
C LEU A 66 -13.31 14.58 2.45
N TYR A 67 -13.84 13.43 2.85
CA TYR A 67 -15.24 13.24 3.21
C TYR A 67 -15.41 13.18 4.73
N PHE A 68 -16.31 13.96 5.31
CA PHE A 68 -16.66 13.86 6.72
C PHE A 68 -17.63 12.69 6.92
N ALA A 69 -17.21 11.65 7.65
CA ALA A 69 -18.00 10.46 7.93
C ALA A 69 -18.89 10.71 9.16
N GLU A 70 -19.99 11.44 8.93
CA GLU A 70 -20.89 11.94 9.97
C GLU A 70 -21.49 10.81 10.81
N ARG A 71 -22.05 9.77 10.18
CA ARG A 71 -22.73 8.68 10.89
C ARG A 71 -21.76 7.80 11.67
N LEU A 72 -20.55 7.60 11.15
CA LEU A 72 -19.49 6.89 11.86
C LEU A 72 -18.95 7.72 13.03
N THR A 73 -18.84 9.03 12.87
CA THR A 73 -18.47 9.96 13.95
C THR A 73 -19.51 9.91 15.07
N GLU A 74 -20.80 10.02 14.73
CA GLU A 74 -21.91 9.91 15.68
C GLU A 74 -21.91 8.55 16.40
N PHE A 75 -21.70 7.47 15.66
CA PHE A 75 -21.62 6.12 16.20
C PHE A 75 -20.47 5.97 17.23
N CYS A 76 -19.29 6.53 16.92
CA CYS A 76 -18.14 6.44 17.82
C CYS A 76 -18.28 7.36 19.04
N GLY A 77 -19.06 8.45 18.94
CA GLY A 77 -19.35 9.37 20.04
C GLY A 77 -18.16 10.21 20.52
N GLY A 78 -17.15 10.42 19.66
CA GLY A 78 -15.92 11.15 20.00
C GLY A 78 -15.33 11.89 18.79
N ALA A 79 -14.08 11.61 18.44
CA ALA A 79 -13.37 12.32 17.36
C ALA A 79 -14.17 12.42 16.04
N LYS A 80 -14.03 13.55 15.34
CA LYS A 80 -14.50 13.72 13.96
C LYS A 80 -13.65 12.89 13.00
N ILE A 81 -14.30 12.00 12.25
CA ILE A 81 -13.63 11.10 11.31
C ILE A 81 -13.78 11.63 9.87
N TYR A 82 -12.65 11.81 9.22
CA TYR A 82 -12.54 12.18 7.81
C TYR A 82 -11.95 11.04 7.00
N PHE A 83 -12.52 10.79 5.83
CA PHE A 83 -12.06 9.79 4.87
C PHE A 83 -11.33 10.46 3.72
N LYS A 84 -10.05 10.12 3.52
CA LYS A 84 -9.33 10.45 2.29
C LYS A 84 -9.66 9.40 1.22
N ARG A 85 -10.46 9.78 0.23
CA ARG A 85 -11.24 8.88 -0.63
C ARG A 85 -10.45 8.29 -1.82
N GLU A 86 -9.35 7.59 -1.57
CA GLU A 86 -8.53 6.97 -2.62
C GLU A 86 -9.21 5.78 -3.33
N GLU A 87 -10.33 5.31 -2.82
CA GLU A 87 -11.13 4.26 -3.43
C GLU A 87 -11.89 4.74 -4.68
N LEU A 88 -12.03 6.06 -4.84
CA LEU A 88 -12.66 6.70 -6.01
C LEU A 88 -11.71 6.86 -7.20
N ASN A 89 -10.41 6.63 -7.02
CA ASN A 89 -9.45 6.67 -8.12
C ASN A 89 -9.88 5.76 -9.27
N HIS A 90 -9.52 6.13 -10.51
CA HIS A 90 -9.54 5.18 -11.61
C HIS A 90 -8.83 3.87 -11.19
N THR A 91 -9.36 2.73 -11.62
CA THR A 91 -9.04 1.35 -11.15
C THR A 91 -9.56 0.97 -9.76
N GLY A 92 -9.82 1.92 -8.86
CA GLY A 92 -10.48 1.71 -7.56
C GLY A 92 -9.55 1.69 -6.34
N ALA A 93 -8.29 2.12 -6.46
CA ALA A 93 -7.35 2.22 -5.34
C ALA A 93 -6.21 3.20 -5.62
N HIS A 94 -5.48 3.57 -4.55
CA HIS A 94 -4.28 4.41 -4.58
C HIS A 94 -3.15 3.89 -5.51
N LYS A 95 -3.15 2.61 -5.89
CA LYS A 95 -2.07 1.98 -6.68
C LYS A 95 -1.86 2.65 -8.03
N ILE A 96 -2.90 3.23 -8.64
CA ILE A 96 -2.80 3.90 -9.95
C ILE A 96 -1.86 5.11 -9.92
N ASN A 97 -1.74 5.83 -8.79
CA ASN A 97 -0.84 6.98 -8.64
C ASN A 97 0.60 6.57 -8.94
N ASN A 98 1.04 5.46 -8.34
CA ASN A 98 2.36 4.88 -8.53
C ASN A 98 2.54 4.34 -9.96
N CYS A 99 1.53 3.63 -10.48
CA CYS A 99 1.62 3.02 -11.81
C CYS A 99 1.81 4.04 -12.93
N ILE A 100 1.13 5.20 -12.84
CA ILE A 100 1.34 6.30 -13.79
C ILE A 100 2.77 6.86 -13.68
N GLY A 101 3.25 7.13 -12.47
CA GLY A 101 4.62 7.65 -12.30
C GLY A 101 5.68 6.71 -12.90
N GLN A 102 5.58 5.42 -12.59
CA GLN A 102 6.55 4.44 -13.08
C GLN A 102 6.44 4.13 -14.57
N VAL A 103 5.25 4.08 -15.16
CA VAL A 103 5.14 3.85 -16.62
C VAL A 103 5.69 5.03 -17.43
N LEU A 104 5.56 6.26 -16.90
CA LEU A 104 6.19 7.43 -17.52
C LEU A 104 7.72 7.34 -17.45
N LEU A 105 8.29 6.87 -16.33
CA LEU A 105 9.72 6.57 -16.26
C LEU A 105 10.12 5.45 -17.23
N ALA A 106 9.35 4.36 -17.31
CA ALA A 106 9.61 3.27 -18.24
C ALA A 106 9.70 3.77 -19.69
N LYS A 107 8.79 4.66 -20.10
CA LYS A 107 8.83 5.32 -21.42
C LYS A 107 10.10 6.14 -21.62
N ARG A 108 10.48 6.94 -20.63
CA ARG A 108 11.70 7.79 -20.70
C ARG A 108 12.97 6.95 -20.80
N MET A 109 12.99 5.81 -20.12
CA MET A 109 14.06 4.81 -20.21
C MET A 109 14.01 3.96 -21.49
N GLY A 110 13.04 4.18 -22.38
CA GLY A 110 12.89 3.43 -23.63
C GLY A 110 12.50 1.95 -23.45
N LYS A 111 11.96 1.59 -22.29
CA LYS A 111 11.53 0.22 -21.99
C LYS A 111 10.26 -0.12 -22.77
N LYS A 112 10.20 -1.36 -23.24
CA LYS A 112 9.18 -1.84 -24.20
C LYS A 112 8.23 -2.85 -23.58
N ARG A 113 8.52 -3.35 -22.38
CA ARG A 113 7.72 -4.35 -21.68
C ARG A 113 7.61 -3.99 -20.21
N LEU A 114 6.44 -4.22 -19.63
CA LEU A 114 6.20 -4.07 -18.20
C LEU A 114 6.01 -5.45 -17.56
N ILE A 115 6.57 -5.60 -16.37
CA ILE A 115 6.24 -6.69 -15.47
C ILE A 115 5.82 -6.15 -14.10
N ALA A 116 4.96 -6.87 -13.40
CA ALA A 116 4.62 -6.60 -12.00
C ALA A 116 4.18 -7.88 -11.27
N GLU A 117 4.30 -7.88 -9.96
CA GLU A 117 3.69 -8.85 -9.05
C GLU A 117 2.31 -8.36 -8.59
N THR A 118 1.43 -9.26 -8.12
CA THR A 118 0.23 -8.83 -7.41
C THR A 118 -0.30 -9.91 -6.47
N GLY A 119 -0.83 -9.49 -5.31
CA GLY A 119 -1.58 -10.33 -4.35
C GLY A 119 -3.09 -10.13 -4.57
N ALA A 120 -3.70 -9.17 -3.87
CA ALA A 120 -5.12 -8.78 -4.04
C ALA A 120 -5.57 -8.38 -5.47
N GLY A 121 -4.65 -8.31 -6.44
CA GLY A 121 -4.94 -7.99 -7.85
C GLY A 121 -4.99 -6.50 -8.18
N MET A 122 -5.11 -5.60 -7.20
CA MET A 122 -5.26 -4.16 -7.49
C MET A 122 -4.03 -3.53 -8.14
N HIS A 123 -2.82 -3.92 -7.72
CA HIS A 123 -1.59 -3.45 -8.37
C HIS A 123 -1.46 -4.01 -9.79
N GLY A 124 -1.78 -5.29 -9.98
CA GLY A 124 -1.80 -5.91 -11.30
C GLY A 124 -2.82 -5.25 -12.25
N VAL A 125 -4.04 -4.96 -11.78
CA VAL A 125 -5.05 -4.22 -12.56
C VAL A 125 -4.57 -2.81 -12.91
N ALA A 126 -3.95 -2.09 -11.97
CA ALA A 126 -3.42 -0.76 -12.23
C ALA A 126 -2.27 -0.80 -13.25
N THR A 127 -1.36 -1.77 -13.13
CA THR A 127 -0.25 -1.99 -14.07
C THR A 127 -0.76 -2.36 -15.47
N ALA A 128 -1.70 -3.30 -15.58
CA ALA A 128 -2.33 -3.66 -16.84
C ALA A 128 -3.06 -2.48 -17.48
N THR A 129 -3.71 -1.64 -16.66
CA THR A 129 -4.44 -0.44 -17.11
C THR A 129 -3.48 0.56 -17.76
N VAL A 130 -2.37 0.88 -17.08
CA VAL A 130 -1.39 1.81 -17.65
C VAL A 130 -0.67 1.19 -18.85
N ALA A 131 -0.36 -0.10 -18.82
CA ALA A 131 0.25 -0.78 -19.95
C ALA A 131 -0.63 -0.69 -21.21
N ALA A 132 -1.92 -0.99 -21.09
CA ALA A 132 -2.90 -0.84 -22.16
C ALA A 132 -2.97 0.60 -22.68
N ARG A 133 -3.02 1.58 -21.77
CA ARG A 133 -3.09 3.00 -22.11
C ARG A 133 -1.86 3.50 -22.89
N PHE A 134 -0.68 2.95 -22.60
CA PHE A 134 0.58 3.34 -23.24
C PHE A 134 1.03 2.37 -24.35
N GLY A 135 0.23 1.34 -24.67
CA GLY A 135 0.52 0.38 -25.73
C GLY A 135 1.73 -0.52 -25.44
N LEU A 136 1.96 -0.87 -24.17
CA LEU A 136 3.06 -1.71 -23.73
C LEU A 136 2.58 -3.14 -23.40
N PRO A 137 3.27 -4.18 -23.88
CA PRO A 137 3.13 -5.54 -23.34
C PRO A 137 3.29 -5.57 -21.82
N CYS A 138 2.43 -6.35 -21.16
CA CYS A 138 2.36 -6.44 -19.71
C CYS A 138 2.25 -7.90 -19.27
N VAL A 139 3.13 -8.31 -18.36
CA VAL A 139 3.08 -9.62 -17.72
C VAL A 139 2.92 -9.44 -16.22
N ILE A 140 1.88 -10.06 -15.66
CA ILE A 140 1.58 -10.00 -14.23
C ILE A 140 1.84 -11.37 -13.61
N TYR A 141 2.71 -11.41 -12.61
CA TYR A 141 2.95 -12.58 -11.77
C TYR A 141 1.98 -12.55 -10.60
N MET A 142 1.25 -13.65 -10.41
CA MET A 142 0.24 -13.75 -9.34
C MET A 142 0.24 -15.15 -8.75
N GLY A 143 0.24 -15.22 -7.42
CA GLY A 143 0.18 -16.49 -6.71
C GLY A 143 -1.07 -17.31 -7.08
N ALA A 144 -0.93 -18.62 -7.24
CA ALA A 144 -2.05 -19.48 -7.64
C ALA A 144 -3.22 -19.42 -6.63
N THR A 145 -2.93 -19.33 -5.34
CA THR A 145 -3.93 -19.17 -4.28
C THR A 145 -4.63 -17.81 -4.38
N ASP A 146 -3.90 -16.75 -4.71
CA ASP A 146 -4.47 -15.42 -4.91
C ASP A 146 -5.34 -15.35 -6.17
N ILE A 147 -4.97 -16.05 -7.25
CA ILE A 147 -5.77 -16.16 -8.47
C ILE A 147 -7.15 -16.73 -8.14
N GLU A 148 -7.23 -17.81 -7.37
CA GLU A 148 -8.50 -18.42 -6.96
C GLU A 148 -9.37 -17.46 -6.15
N ARG A 149 -8.77 -16.73 -5.20
CA ARG A 149 -9.50 -15.78 -4.33
C ARG A 149 -9.94 -14.51 -5.05
N GLN A 150 -9.20 -14.07 -6.08
CA GLN A 150 -9.33 -12.74 -6.70
C GLN A 150 -9.70 -12.80 -8.20
N GLN A 151 -10.57 -13.75 -8.57
CA GLN A 151 -10.99 -14.00 -9.97
C GLN A 151 -11.46 -12.75 -10.72
N ALA A 152 -12.18 -11.84 -10.04
CA ALA A 152 -12.65 -10.60 -10.64
C ALA A 152 -11.50 -9.72 -11.15
N ASN A 153 -10.43 -9.59 -10.37
CA ASN A 153 -9.26 -8.81 -10.77
C ASN A 153 -8.41 -9.54 -11.83
N VAL A 154 -8.31 -10.87 -11.76
CA VAL A 154 -7.68 -11.69 -12.81
C VAL A 154 -8.37 -11.45 -14.15
N PHE A 155 -9.71 -11.46 -14.18
CA PHE A 155 -10.48 -11.21 -15.40
C PHE A 155 -10.28 -9.78 -15.92
N ARG A 156 -10.28 -8.76 -15.03
CA ARG A 156 -9.99 -7.37 -15.41
C ARG A 156 -8.62 -7.21 -16.06
N MET A 157 -7.59 -7.85 -15.52
CA MET A 157 -6.23 -7.82 -16.10
C MET A 157 -6.20 -8.43 -17.51
N LYS A 158 -6.88 -9.57 -17.73
CA LYS A 158 -6.98 -10.20 -19.05
C LYS A 158 -7.73 -9.31 -20.05
N LEU A 159 -8.82 -8.66 -19.64
CA LEU A 159 -9.55 -7.72 -20.49
C LEU A 159 -8.69 -6.52 -20.93
N LEU A 160 -7.75 -6.11 -20.09
CA LEU A 160 -6.77 -5.06 -20.38
C LEU A 160 -5.59 -5.55 -21.23
N GLY A 161 -5.58 -6.83 -21.63
CA GLY A 161 -4.55 -7.41 -22.50
C GLY A 161 -3.27 -7.84 -21.77
N ALA A 162 -3.27 -7.89 -20.44
CA ALA A 162 -2.12 -8.40 -19.69
C ALA A 162 -2.06 -9.94 -19.74
N GLU A 163 -0.86 -10.47 -19.88
CA GLU A 163 -0.55 -11.87 -19.63
C GLU A 163 -0.50 -12.10 -18.12
N ILE A 164 -1.07 -13.21 -17.64
CA ILE A 164 -1.05 -13.57 -16.22
C ILE A 164 -0.30 -14.88 -16.08
N VAL A 165 0.79 -14.85 -15.32
CA VAL A 165 1.63 -16.01 -15.02
C VAL A 165 1.29 -16.50 -13.61
N PRO A 166 0.63 -17.67 -13.46
CA PRO A 166 0.33 -18.25 -12.17
C PRO A 166 1.60 -18.79 -11.51
N VAL A 167 1.81 -18.44 -10.24
CA VAL A 167 2.98 -18.84 -9.45
C VAL A 167 2.55 -19.91 -8.46
N THR A 168 3.07 -21.13 -8.64
CA THR A 168 2.74 -22.32 -7.83
C THR A 168 3.86 -22.74 -6.88
N SER A 169 5.01 -22.03 -6.91
CA SER A 169 6.10 -22.23 -5.96
C SER A 169 5.71 -21.71 -4.57
N GLY A 170 6.31 -22.29 -3.53
CA GLY A 170 6.07 -21.86 -2.15
C GLY A 170 4.62 -22.05 -1.72
N THR A 171 4.02 -21.00 -1.16
CA THR A 171 2.61 -20.98 -0.76
C THR A 171 1.70 -20.47 -1.88
N GLY A 172 2.26 -20.02 -3.00
CA GLY A 172 1.50 -19.48 -4.12
C GLY A 172 0.83 -18.16 -3.76
N THR A 173 1.56 -17.28 -3.07
CA THR A 173 1.10 -15.96 -2.59
C THR A 173 1.97 -14.80 -3.15
N LEU A 174 1.72 -13.57 -2.70
CA LEU A 174 2.45 -12.36 -3.12
C LEU A 174 3.98 -12.47 -3.01
N LYS A 175 4.50 -13.10 -1.94
CA LYS A 175 5.96 -13.33 -1.76
C LYS A 175 6.54 -14.10 -2.95
N ASP A 176 5.90 -15.20 -3.32
CA ASP A 176 6.36 -16.07 -4.40
C ASP A 176 6.23 -15.38 -5.76
N ALA A 177 5.16 -14.62 -5.98
CA ALA A 177 4.98 -13.84 -7.19
C ALA A 177 6.07 -12.78 -7.40
N MET A 178 6.52 -12.13 -6.33
CA MET A 178 7.62 -11.18 -6.41
C MET A 178 8.96 -11.86 -6.73
N ASN A 179 9.19 -13.07 -6.20
CA ASN A 179 10.38 -13.85 -6.54
C ASN A 179 10.43 -14.19 -8.05
N GLU A 180 9.31 -14.59 -8.64
CA GLU A 180 9.25 -14.88 -10.08
C GLU A 180 9.36 -13.61 -10.94
N ALA A 181 8.75 -12.49 -10.52
CA ALA A 181 8.92 -11.22 -11.21
C ALA A 181 10.38 -10.73 -11.21
N LEU A 182 11.09 -10.89 -10.08
CA LEU A 182 12.52 -10.57 -10.00
C LEU A 182 13.36 -11.47 -10.90
N ARG A 183 13.04 -12.76 -11.01
CA ARG A 183 13.73 -13.71 -11.91
C ARG A 183 13.52 -13.36 -13.38
N ASP A 184 12.30 -12.98 -13.77
CA ASP A 184 12.04 -12.46 -15.12
C ASP A 184 12.87 -11.20 -15.35
N TRP A 185 12.88 -10.27 -14.39
CA TRP A 185 13.59 -9.02 -14.56
C TRP A 185 15.09 -9.23 -14.82
N VAL A 186 15.73 -10.15 -14.09
CA VAL A 186 17.13 -10.55 -14.29
C VAL A 186 17.36 -11.15 -15.68
N THR A 187 16.35 -11.81 -16.25
CA THR A 187 16.46 -12.49 -17.55
C THR A 187 16.23 -11.52 -18.72
N ASN A 188 15.38 -10.51 -18.55
CA ASN A 188 14.91 -9.60 -19.60
C ASN A 188 15.31 -8.13 -19.34
N VAL A 189 16.51 -7.91 -18.81
CA VAL A 189 16.98 -6.60 -18.29
C VAL A 189 16.90 -5.45 -19.30
N ASP A 190 17.19 -5.71 -20.57
CA ASP A 190 17.40 -4.66 -21.58
C ASP A 190 16.10 -3.94 -21.94
N ASP A 191 14.99 -4.66 -22.10
CA ASP A 191 13.74 -4.15 -22.64
C ASP A 191 12.60 -4.04 -21.60
N THR A 192 12.78 -4.65 -20.43
CA THR A 192 11.73 -4.77 -19.41
C THR A 192 11.91 -3.76 -18.27
N PHE A 193 10.79 -3.14 -17.87
CA PHE A 193 10.68 -2.35 -16.66
C PHE A 193 9.88 -3.11 -15.61
N TYR A 194 10.44 -3.28 -14.41
CA TYR A 194 9.72 -3.88 -13.29
C TYR A 194 8.98 -2.82 -12.48
N LEU A 195 7.65 -2.90 -12.48
CA LEU A 195 6.76 -1.95 -11.84
C LEU A 195 6.40 -2.42 -10.42
N ILE A 196 7.25 -2.11 -9.44
CA ILE A 196 7.04 -2.52 -8.03
C ILE A 196 5.83 -1.80 -7.43
N GLY A 197 4.97 -2.55 -6.75
CA GLY A 197 3.66 -2.08 -6.29
C GLY A 197 3.60 -1.37 -4.95
N THR A 198 4.72 -1.23 -4.24
CA THR A 198 4.74 -0.66 -2.89
C THR A 198 6.05 0.04 -2.55
N VAL A 199 6.12 0.73 -1.40
CA VAL A 199 7.32 1.44 -0.90
C VAL A 199 8.37 0.47 -0.31
N ALA A 200 8.58 -0.67 -0.95
CA ALA A 200 9.58 -1.67 -0.60
C ALA A 200 10.49 -1.93 -1.82
N GLY A 201 11.40 -2.90 -1.70
CA GLY A 201 12.35 -3.20 -2.76
C GLY A 201 13.61 -2.34 -2.71
N PRO A 202 14.57 -2.57 -3.62
CA PRO A 202 15.83 -1.85 -3.61
C PRO A 202 15.63 -0.37 -3.93
N HIS A 203 16.45 0.49 -3.37
CA HIS A 203 16.47 1.90 -3.76
C HIS A 203 16.79 2.03 -5.27
N PRO A 204 15.98 2.75 -6.07
CA PRO A 204 15.17 3.89 -5.68
C PRO A 204 13.69 3.62 -5.37
N TYR A 205 13.20 2.39 -5.48
CA TYR A 205 11.75 2.10 -5.41
C TYR A 205 11.05 2.66 -4.17
N PRO A 206 11.55 2.48 -2.92
CA PRO A 206 10.88 3.03 -1.74
C PRO A 206 10.66 4.55 -1.83
N ALA A 207 11.69 5.29 -2.24
CA ALA A 207 11.64 6.74 -2.37
C ALA A 207 10.73 7.19 -3.54
N MET A 208 10.87 6.53 -4.68
CA MET A 208 10.12 6.81 -5.90
C MET A 208 8.62 6.57 -5.70
N VAL A 209 8.24 5.42 -5.15
CA VAL A 209 6.84 5.07 -4.90
C VAL A 209 6.23 6.04 -3.88
N ARG A 210 6.97 6.41 -2.83
CA ARG A 210 6.56 7.39 -1.82
C ARG A 210 6.30 8.76 -2.43
N ASP A 211 7.14 9.21 -3.35
CA ASP A 211 6.96 10.49 -4.05
C ASP A 211 5.71 10.49 -4.93
N PHE A 212 5.47 9.42 -5.70
CA PHE A 212 4.28 9.29 -6.53
C PHE A 212 2.99 9.16 -5.72
N GLN A 213 3.06 8.61 -4.51
CA GLN A 213 1.92 8.50 -3.60
C GLN A 213 1.73 9.75 -2.71
N SER A 214 2.73 10.62 -2.58
CA SER A 214 2.67 11.80 -1.70
C SER A 214 1.58 12.81 -2.09
N VAL A 215 0.98 12.68 -3.28
CA VAL A 215 -0.20 13.45 -3.68
C VAL A 215 -1.38 13.26 -2.70
N ILE A 216 -1.49 12.08 -2.07
CA ILE A 216 -2.55 11.77 -1.11
C ILE A 216 -2.50 12.72 0.09
N GLY A 217 -1.33 12.81 0.74
CA GLY A 217 -1.14 13.70 1.89
C GLY A 217 -1.11 15.18 1.53
N LYS A 218 -0.61 15.54 0.34
CA LYS A 218 -0.62 16.94 -0.14
C LYS A 218 -2.04 17.46 -0.27
N GLU A 219 -2.89 16.72 -0.97
CA GLU A 219 -4.31 17.06 -1.10
C GLU A 219 -5.00 17.06 0.26
N THR A 220 -4.71 16.08 1.13
CA THR A 220 -5.29 16.02 2.48
C THR A 220 -4.97 17.28 3.28
N LYS A 221 -3.73 17.76 3.23
CA LYS A 221 -3.29 18.97 3.94
C LYS A 221 -4.04 20.21 3.45
N GLU A 222 -4.17 20.38 2.15
CA GLU A 222 -4.94 21.48 1.54
C GLU A 222 -6.43 21.40 1.92
N GLN A 223 -7.02 20.21 1.83
CA GLN A 223 -8.44 19.97 2.11
C GLN A 223 -8.78 20.14 3.60
N MET A 224 -7.89 19.78 4.51
CA MET A 224 -8.06 20.02 5.95
C MET A 224 -8.03 21.51 6.27
N GLN A 225 -7.13 22.26 5.63
CA GLN A 225 -7.10 23.72 5.78
C GLN A 225 -8.39 24.37 5.25
N GLU A 226 -8.93 23.88 4.13
CA GLU A 226 -10.19 24.37 3.56
C GLU A 226 -11.41 24.06 4.47
N LYS A 227 -11.49 22.85 5.03
CA LYS A 227 -12.68 22.38 5.76
C LYS A 227 -12.70 22.76 7.23
N GLU A 228 -11.54 22.72 7.89
CA GLU A 228 -11.42 22.86 9.35
C GLU A 228 -10.46 23.99 9.76
N GLY A 229 -9.83 24.66 8.79
CA GLY A 229 -8.94 25.81 9.07
C GLY A 229 -7.62 25.45 9.75
N ARG A 230 -7.32 24.17 9.94
CA ARG A 230 -6.13 23.66 10.63
C ARG A 230 -5.74 22.26 10.14
N LEU A 231 -4.55 21.80 10.54
CA LEU A 231 -4.09 20.43 10.34
C LEU A 231 -4.94 19.42 11.14
N PRO A 232 -5.03 18.15 10.68
CA PRO A 232 -5.65 17.09 11.47
C PRO A 232 -4.83 16.81 12.72
N ASP A 233 -5.47 16.30 13.76
CA ASP A 233 -4.80 15.87 14.99
C ASP A 233 -4.17 14.48 14.81
N SER A 234 -4.81 13.60 14.03
CA SER A 234 -4.24 12.28 13.70
C SER A 234 -4.49 11.81 12.26
N LEU A 235 -3.55 11.01 11.75
CA LEU A 235 -3.60 10.32 10.46
C LEU A 235 -3.52 8.81 10.65
N ILE A 236 -4.39 8.06 9.99
CA ILE A 236 -4.46 6.60 10.11
C ILE A 236 -4.49 5.96 8.72
N ALA A 237 -3.65 4.95 8.49
CA ALA A 237 -3.62 4.20 7.24
C ALA A 237 -3.15 2.77 7.45
N CYS A 238 -3.62 1.84 6.61
CA CYS A 238 -3.20 0.45 6.68
C CYS A 238 -1.83 0.24 6.04
N VAL A 239 -1.08 -0.74 6.53
CA VAL A 239 0.31 -0.97 6.20
C VAL A 239 0.52 -2.46 5.89
N GLY A 240 0.53 -2.79 4.60
CA GLY A 240 1.20 -3.99 4.10
C GLY A 240 2.66 -3.62 3.79
N GLY A 241 3.00 -3.50 2.50
CA GLY A 241 4.26 -2.86 2.12
C GLY A 241 4.32 -1.34 2.40
N GLY A 242 3.17 -0.67 2.60
CA GLY A 242 3.10 0.71 3.14
C GLY A 242 2.83 1.87 2.16
N SER A 243 2.58 1.64 0.86
CA SER A 243 2.54 2.74 -0.11
C SER A 243 1.44 3.78 0.10
N ASN A 244 0.23 3.38 0.51
CA ASN A 244 -0.85 4.32 0.79
C ASN A 244 -0.54 5.15 2.05
N ALA A 245 -0.07 4.47 3.10
CA ALA A 245 0.29 5.06 4.37
C ALA A 245 1.38 6.10 4.19
N MET A 246 2.50 5.76 3.54
CA MET A 246 3.55 6.72 3.26
C MET A 246 3.09 7.89 2.38
N GLY A 247 2.20 7.63 1.41
CA GLY A 247 1.59 8.68 0.59
C GLY A 247 0.77 9.69 1.39
N LEU A 248 0.05 9.22 2.41
CA LEU A 248 -0.68 10.09 3.35
C LEU A 248 0.27 10.77 4.34
N PHE A 249 1.21 10.03 4.92
CA PHE A 249 2.02 10.46 6.06
C PHE A 249 3.15 11.41 5.67
N HIS A 250 3.82 11.18 4.54
CA HIS A 250 5.06 11.86 4.20
C HIS A 250 4.96 13.40 4.24
N PRO A 251 3.88 14.03 3.73
CA PRO A 251 3.71 15.48 3.84
C PRO A 251 3.56 16.02 5.26
N PHE A 252 3.28 15.18 6.26
CA PHE A 252 3.04 15.54 7.67
C PHE A 252 4.15 15.10 8.64
N LEU A 253 5.21 14.44 8.15
CA LEU A 253 6.24 13.88 9.04
C LEU A 253 6.96 14.95 9.88
N ASP A 254 7.09 16.18 9.41
CA ASP A 254 7.72 17.26 10.19
C ASP A 254 6.71 18.05 11.04
N ASP A 255 5.40 17.78 10.91
CA ASP A 255 4.36 18.40 11.74
C ASP A 255 4.24 17.63 13.06
N ALA A 256 5.04 18.01 14.05
CA ALA A 256 5.12 17.31 15.34
C ALA A 256 3.80 17.25 16.12
N SER A 257 2.83 18.12 15.80
CA SER A 257 1.49 18.11 16.39
C SER A 257 0.56 17.04 15.80
N VAL A 258 0.94 16.40 14.69
CA VAL A 258 0.11 15.42 14.00
C VAL A 258 0.55 14.01 14.40
N GLU A 259 -0.33 13.31 15.10
CA GLU A 259 -0.16 11.89 15.41
C GLU A 259 -0.29 11.07 14.12
N ILE A 260 0.58 10.09 13.91
CA ILE A 260 0.60 9.28 12.69
C ILE A 260 0.60 7.82 13.11
N ILE A 261 -0.41 7.07 12.63
CA ILE A 261 -0.68 5.69 13.02
C ILE A 261 -0.73 4.80 11.77
N GLY A 262 0.20 3.87 11.66
CA GLY A 262 0.19 2.78 10.68
C GLY A 262 -0.46 1.52 11.26
N VAL A 263 -1.33 0.86 10.50
CA VAL A 263 -2.06 -0.32 10.96
C VAL A 263 -1.67 -1.55 10.13
N GLU A 264 -0.93 -2.47 10.75
CA GLU A 264 -0.58 -3.76 10.16
C GLU A 264 -1.70 -4.80 10.36
N ALA A 265 -1.71 -5.85 9.53
CA ALA A 265 -2.65 -6.95 9.71
C ALA A 265 -2.16 -7.90 10.82
N GLY A 266 -2.95 -7.97 11.89
CA GLY A 266 -2.76 -8.88 13.02
C GLY A 266 -3.24 -10.30 12.73
N GLY A 267 -3.95 -10.55 11.63
CA GLY A 267 -4.45 -11.88 11.27
C GLY A 267 -5.30 -12.47 12.41
N HIS A 268 -4.91 -13.65 12.89
CA HIS A 268 -5.55 -14.30 14.05
C HIS A 268 -4.99 -13.85 15.41
N GLY A 269 -4.01 -12.95 15.42
CA GLY A 269 -3.32 -12.45 16.62
C GLY A 269 -1.81 -12.42 16.41
N VAL A 270 -1.15 -11.37 16.89
CA VAL A 270 0.32 -11.20 16.79
C VAL A 270 1.11 -12.15 17.70
N ASP A 271 0.43 -12.78 18.65
CA ASP A 271 0.94 -13.84 19.52
C ASP A 271 0.86 -15.23 18.86
N THR A 272 0.25 -15.34 17.68
CA THR A 272 0.16 -16.56 16.87
C THR A 272 1.19 -16.55 15.73
N ASP A 273 1.28 -17.64 14.96
CA ASP A 273 2.05 -17.69 13.71
C ASP A 273 1.26 -17.21 12.48
N LYS A 274 0.05 -16.65 12.69
CA LYS A 274 -0.89 -16.27 11.63
C LYS A 274 -1.19 -14.77 11.66
N HIS A 275 -0.18 -13.97 11.33
CA HIS A 275 -0.31 -12.52 11.14
C HIS A 275 0.61 -12.01 10.02
N ALA A 276 0.44 -10.75 9.64
CA ALA A 276 1.34 -10.04 8.72
C ALA A 276 1.96 -8.77 9.34
N ALA A 277 1.90 -8.65 10.67
CA ALA A 277 2.46 -7.53 11.42
C ALA A 277 4.00 -7.60 11.55
N SER A 278 4.70 -7.10 10.54
CA SER A 278 6.16 -7.18 10.41
C SER A 278 6.92 -6.34 11.43
N LEU A 279 6.41 -5.16 11.81
CA LEU A 279 7.02 -4.34 12.84
C LEU A 279 6.70 -4.84 14.25
N ASN A 280 5.48 -5.33 14.47
CA ASN A 280 5.03 -5.77 15.79
C ASN A 280 5.46 -7.20 16.15
N GLY A 281 5.65 -8.08 15.16
CA GLY A 281 6.03 -9.49 15.38
C GLY A 281 7.28 -9.95 14.64
N GLY A 282 7.93 -9.07 13.88
CA GLY A 282 9.14 -9.39 13.11
C GLY A 282 10.43 -8.80 13.69
N VAL A 283 11.52 -9.00 12.96
CA VAL A 283 12.85 -8.46 13.31
C VAL A 283 13.57 -7.92 12.07
N PRO A 284 14.59 -7.05 12.23
CA PRO A 284 15.37 -6.55 11.10
C PRO A 284 16.08 -7.66 10.31
N GLY A 285 16.01 -7.61 8.99
CA GLY A 285 16.72 -8.49 8.06
C GLY A 285 16.64 -7.97 6.62
N VAL A 286 16.96 -8.82 5.64
CA VAL A 286 16.96 -8.45 4.22
C VAL A 286 15.93 -9.28 3.48
N LEU A 287 15.01 -8.61 2.80
CA LEU A 287 13.95 -9.25 2.03
C LEU A 287 13.70 -8.42 0.76
N HIS A 288 13.61 -9.11 -0.38
CA HIS A 288 13.20 -8.54 -1.66
C HIS A 288 13.95 -7.27 -2.10
N GLY A 289 15.24 -7.17 -1.78
CA GLY A 289 16.10 -6.08 -2.27
C GLY A 289 16.36 -4.95 -1.27
N ASN A 290 15.79 -5.00 -0.07
CA ASN A 290 16.05 -4.00 0.97
C ASN A 290 16.23 -4.62 2.36
N ARG A 291 16.99 -3.92 3.22
CA ARG A 291 17.01 -4.15 4.66
C ARG A 291 15.76 -3.53 5.30
N THR A 292 15.00 -4.30 6.06
CA THR A 292 13.73 -3.87 6.69
C THR A 292 13.36 -4.76 7.87
N TYR A 293 12.23 -4.52 8.52
CA TYR A 293 11.58 -5.49 9.39
C TYR A 293 10.82 -6.53 8.57
N LEU A 294 10.90 -7.79 9.00
CA LEU A 294 10.19 -8.90 8.38
C LEU A 294 9.92 -10.05 9.37
N LEU A 295 8.98 -10.91 9.01
CA LEU A 295 8.68 -12.16 9.70
C LEU A 295 9.68 -13.23 9.27
N GLN A 296 10.45 -13.75 10.22
CA GLN A 296 11.41 -14.83 9.99
C GLN A 296 11.62 -15.66 11.26
N ASP A 297 12.07 -16.90 11.09
CA ASP A 297 12.42 -17.79 12.19
C ASP A 297 13.84 -17.55 12.74
N GLY A 298 14.26 -18.37 13.70
CA GLY A 298 15.58 -18.26 14.35
C GLY A 298 16.77 -18.54 13.42
N ASP A 299 16.54 -19.21 12.28
CA ASP A 299 17.55 -19.49 11.25
C ASP A 299 17.54 -18.41 10.14
N GLY A 300 16.67 -17.41 10.25
CA GLY A 300 16.50 -16.34 9.27
C GLY A 300 15.71 -16.75 8.03
N GLN A 301 14.93 -17.84 8.09
CA GLN A 301 14.02 -18.21 7.00
C GLN A 301 12.75 -17.38 7.09
N ILE A 302 12.27 -16.89 5.94
CA ILE A 302 11.07 -16.06 5.86
C ILE A 302 9.85 -16.88 6.26
N THR A 303 9.13 -16.43 7.29
CA THR A 303 7.86 -17.01 7.69
C THR A 303 6.76 -16.51 6.77
N ASP A 304 5.80 -17.37 6.45
CA ASP A 304 4.64 -16.96 5.67
C ASP A 304 3.74 -16.06 6.51
N ALA A 305 3.33 -14.93 5.92
CA ALA A 305 2.37 -14.03 6.52
C ALA A 305 0.95 -14.62 6.45
N HIS A 306 0.04 -14.02 7.22
CA HIS A 306 -1.38 -14.31 7.13
C HIS A 306 -2.23 -13.06 7.40
N SER A 307 -3.23 -12.85 6.55
CA SER A 307 -4.36 -11.96 6.78
C SER A 307 -5.53 -12.36 5.90
N ILE A 308 -6.75 -12.05 6.35
CA ILE A 308 -7.93 -12.09 5.48
C ILE A 308 -7.81 -11.14 4.28
N SER A 309 -7.00 -10.08 4.41
CA SER A 309 -6.75 -9.09 3.38
C SER A 309 -5.48 -9.41 2.59
N ALA A 310 -5.64 -9.90 1.35
CA ALA A 310 -4.52 -10.24 0.47
C ALA A 310 -3.57 -9.07 0.14
N GLY A 311 -3.99 -7.81 0.34
CA GLY A 311 -3.12 -6.64 0.15
C GLY A 311 -2.24 -6.30 1.35
N LEU A 312 -2.54 -6.86 2.52
CA LEU A 312 -1.73 -6.76 3.75
C LEU A 312 -0.95 -8.03 4.04
N ASP A 313 -1.25 -9.15 3.37
CA ASP A 313 -0.58 -10.44 3.48
C ASP A 313 0.84 -10.42 2.87
N TYR A 314 1.74 -9.70 3.53
CA TYR A 314 3.14 -9.54 3.13
C TYR A 314 4.04 -9.62 4.37
N PRO A 315 5.07 -10.49 4.40
CA PRO A 315 5.89 -10.73 5.59
C PRO A 315 6.96 -9.66 5.82
N GLY A 316 6.94 -8.55 5.11
CA GLY A 316 7.89 -7.45 5.30
C GLY A 316 7.21 -6.09 5.28
N ILE A 317 8.00 -5.03 5.39
CA ILE A 317 7.50 -3.66 5.33
C ILE A 317 8.45 -2.74 4.55
N GLY A 318 7.96 -1.61 4.06
CA GLY A 318 8.81 -0.59 3.45
C GLY A 318 9.88 -0.05 4.41
N PRO A 319 11.12 0.18 3.95
CA PRO A 319 12.24 0.53 4.83
C PRO A 319 12.09 1.92 5.48
N GLU A 320 11.38 2.84 4.84
CA GLU A 320 11.08 4.15 5.45
C GLU A 320 10.11 4.01 6.62
N HIS A 321 9.15 3.06 6.57
CA HIS A 321 8.32 2.76 7.73
C HIS A 321 9.13 2.16 8.88
N ALA A 322 10.05 1.24 8.58
CA ALA A 322 10.97 0.66 9.57
C ALA A 322 11.82 1.74 10.26
N TYR A 323 12.35 2.70 9.50
CA TYR A 323 13.07 3.85 10.04
C TYR A 323 12.16 4.71 10.95
N LEU A 324 10.96 5.06 10.46
CA LEU A 324 10.01 5.88 11.21
C LEU A 324 9.52 5.21 12.51
N HIS A 325 9.48 3.88 12.53
CA HIS A 325 9.23 3.08 13.72
C HIS A 325 10.38 3.20 14.73
N GLU A 326 11.64 2.97 14.29
CA GLU A 326 12.82 3.05 15.18
C GLU A 326 12.98 4.44 15.82
N VAL A 327 12.75 5.50 15.06
CA VAL A 327 12.82 6.89 15.57
C VAL A 327 11.53 7.36 16.25
N LYS A 328 10.52 6.48 16.34
CA LYS A 328 9.23 6.70 17.01
C LYS A 328 8.46 7.91 16.48
N ARG A 329 8.58 8.20 15.18
CA ARG A 329 7.78 9.26 14.53
C ARG A 329 6.38 8.76 14.19
N VAL A 330 6.25 7.49 13.83
CA VAL A 330 4.98 6.84 13.48
C VAL A 330 4.72 5.73 14.49
N GLU A 331 3.51 5.69 15.03
CA GLU A 331 3.02 4.57 15.84
C GLU A 331 2.55 3.46 14.90
N TYR A 332 2.92 2.21 15.18
CA TYR A 332 2.43 1.07 14.41
C TYR A 332 1.70 0.11 15.33
N VAL A 333 0.47 -0.23 14.94
CA VAL A 333 -0.41 -1.12 15.68
C VAL A 333 -0.89 -2.24 14.77
N SER A 334 -1.57 -3.25 15.34
CA SER A 334 -2.13 -4.36 14.59
C SER A 334 -3.64 -4.48 14.81
N ILE A 335 -4.37 -4.84 13.75
CA ILE A 335 -5.81 -5.14 13.80
C ILE A 335 -6.03 -6.57 13.34
N THR A 336 -6.83 -7.34 14.08
CA THR A 336 -7.14 -8.73 13.71
C THR A 336 -8.14 -8.80 12.55
N ASP A 337 -8.24 -9.97 11.93
CA ASP A 337 -9.15 -10.19 10.81
C ASP A 337 -10.62 -9.94 11.20
N GLU A 338 -11.04 -10.36 12.41
CA GLU A 338 -12.39 -10.13 12.93
C GLU A 338 -12.67 -8.64 13.17
N GLU A 339 -11.71 -7.91 13.74
CA GLU A 339 -11.85 -6.47 13.95
C GLU A 339 -11.94 -5.70 12.63
N ALA A 340 -11.18 -6.12 11.62
CA ALA A 340 -11.26 -5.54 10.28
C ALA A 340 -12.60 -5.83 9.61
N LEU A 341 -13.15 -7.04 9.75
CA LEU A 341 -14.46 -7.40 9.22
C LEU A 341 -15.58 -6.61 9.90
N ASP A 342 -15.54 -6.47 11.22
CA ASP A 342 -16.50 -5.64 11.95
C ASP A 342 -16.47 -4.20 11.44
N ALA A 343 -15.28 -3.60 11.30
CA ALA A 343 -15.14 -2.25 10.77
C ALA A 343 -15.59 -2.12 9.30
N PHE A 344 -15.35 -3.15 8.48
CA PHE A 344 -15.87 -3.23 7.11
C PHE A 344 -17.41 -3.15 7.12
N HIS A 345 -18.07 -3.93 7.97
CA HIS A 345 -19.53 -3.95 8.09
C HIS A 345 -20.07 -2.61 8.59
N GLN A 346 -19.44 -2.04 9.62
CA GLN A 346 -19.85 -0.74 10.16
C GLN A 346 -19.74 0.38 9.12
N CYS A 347 -18.64 0.43 8.35
CA CYS A 347 -18.49 1.40 7.27
C CYS A 347 -19.58 1.27 6.20
N CYS A 348 -19.93 0.03 5.82
CA CYS A 348 -21.02 -0.22 4.87
C CYS A 348 -22.37 0.27 5.41
N LEU A 349 -22.71 -0.04 6.67
CA LEU A 349 -24.00 0.29 7.27
C LEU A 349 -24.16 1.78 7.60
N LEU A 350 -23.09 2.40 8.09
CA LEU A 350 -23.10 3.77 8.58
C LEU A 350 -22.87 4.77 7.45
N GLU A 351 -21.96 4.48 6.52
CA GLU A 351 -21.57 5.46 5.49
C GLU A 351 -21.99 5.06 4.07
N GLY A 352 -22.54 3.85 3.87
CA GLY A 352 -22.91 3.37 2.53
C GLY A 352 -21.69 3.20 1.62
N ILE A 353 -20.50 3.06 2.20
CA ILE A 353 -19.24 2.88 1.48
C ILE A 353 -18.78 1.45 1.73
N ILE A 354 -18.42 0.74 0.66
CA ILE A 354 -17.86 -0.61 0.73
C ILE A 354 -16.33 -0.47 0.66
N PRO A 355 -15.61 -0.45 1.81
CA PRO A 355 -14.16 -0.28 1.81
C PRO A 355 -13.46 -1.57 1.38
N ALA A 356 -12.23 -1.49 0.87
CA ALA A 356 -11.39 -2.69 0.76
C ALA A 356 -11.08 -3.25 2.17
N LEU A 357 -10.87 -4.56 2.30
CA LEU A 357 -10.50 -5.17 3.59
C LEU A 357 -9.18 -4.61 4.15
N GLU A 358 -8.26 -4.20 3.28
CA GLU A 358 -7.04 -3.48 3.67
C GLU A 358 -7.41 -2.19 4.41
N THR A 359 -8.31 -1.39 3.85
CA THR A 359 -8.79 -0.13 4.43
C THR A 359 -9.55 -0.37 5.74
N ALA A 360 -10.28 -1.48 5.84
CA ALA A 360 -11.06 -1.82 7.02
C ALA A 360 -10.19 -1.98 8.28
N HIS A 361 -8.92 -2.38 8.14
CA HIS A 361 -7.95 -2.39 9.24
C HIS A 361 -7.72 -0.97 9.80
N ALA A 362 -7.50 0.01 8.92
CA ALA A 362 -7.33 1.41 9.34
C ALA A 362 -8.61 1.96 10.00
N LEU A 363 -9.79 1.57 9.49
CA LEU A 363 -11.08 1.96 10.07
C LEU A 363 -11.29 1.36 11.46
N ALA A 364 -10.96 0.09 11.67
CA ALA A 364 -11.09 -0.57 12.96
C ALA A 364 -10.28 0.17 14.04
N GLU A 365 -9.04 0.52 13.74
CA GLU A 365 -8.21 1.30 14.66
C GLU A 365 -8.76 2.72 14.90
N ALA A 366 -9.21 3.38 13.83
CA ALA A 366 -9.83 4.69 13.93
C ALA A 366 -11.04 4.68 14.89
N MET A 367 -11.93 3.70 14.74
CA MET A 367 -13.11 3.54 15.57
C MET A 367 -12.76 3.27 17.04
N LYS A 368 -11.78 2.39 17.31
CA LYS A 368 -11.29 2.12 18.68
C LYS A 368 -10.78 3.38 19.38
N ARG A 369 -10.03 4.22 18.66
CA ARG A 369 -9.48 5.47 19.21
C ARG A 369 -10.54 6.55 19.35
N ALA A 370 -11.41 6.70 18.35
CA ALA A 370 -12.35 7.81 18.27
C ALA A 370 -13.22 7.94 19.54
N THR A 371 -13.69 6.83 20.12
CA THR A 371 -14.53 6.83 21.33
C THR A 371 -13.87 7.44 22.56
N ASN A 372 -12.54 7.44 22.64
CA ASN A 372 -11.80 7.98 23.79
C ASN A 372 -11.18 9.36 23.52
N LEU A 373 -11.45 9.93 22.35
CA LEU A 373 -10.94 11.23 21.94
C LEU A 373 -12.02 12.31 22.05
N ARG A 374 -11.56 13.55 22.17
CA ARG A 374 -12.42 14.73 22.22
C ARG A 374 -13.19 14.92 20.91
N ASP A 375 -14.39 15.47 21.01
CA ASP A 375 -15.34 15.69 19.90
C ASP A 375 -14.84 16.65 18.81
N ASP A 376 -13.90 17.52 19.14
CA ASP A 376 -13.21 18.41 18.19
C ASP A 376 -11.87 17.85 17.67
N HIS A 377 -11.50 16.61 18.03
CA HIS A 377 -10.33 15.91 17.47
C HIS A 377 -10.59 15.56 16.01
N LEU A 378 -9.69 15.95 15.11
CA LEU A 378 -9.78 15.74 13.68
C LEU A 378 -8.92 14.55 13.27
N MET A 379 -9.56 13.43 12.94
CA MET A 379 -8.90 12.21 12.52
C MET A 379 -9.09 11.99 11.02
N VAL A 380 -8.02 11.76 10.28
CA VAL A 380 -8.10 11.39 8.85
C VAL A 380 -7.69 9.94 8.66
N VAL A 381 -8.56 9.16 8.02
CA VAL A 381 -8.34 7.76 7.64
C VAL A 381 -8.15 7.66 6.13
N CYS A 382 -7.09 6.99 5.69
CA CYS A 382 -6.87 6.71 4.27
C CYS A 382 -7.79 5.57 3.78
N LEU A 383 -8.79 5.89 2.96
CA LEU A 383 -9.62 4.91 2.27
C LEU A 383 -8.89 4.40 1.03
N SER A 384 -7.90 3.53 1.26
CA SER A 384 -6.87 3.16 0.27
C SER A 384 -7.38 2.49 -1.02
N GLY A 385 -8.60 1.95 -0.99
CA GLY A 385 -9.22 1.21 -2.09
C GLY A 385 -10.63 0.74 -1.74
N ARG A 386 -11.39 0.33 -2.77
CA ARG A 386 -12.79 -0.10 -2.67
C ARG A 386 -12.92 -1.61 -2.57
N GLY A 387 -13.97 -2.06 -1.89
CA GLY A 387 -14.17 -3.46 -1.51
C GLY A 387 -14.81 -4.36 -2.56
N ASP A 388 -15.04 -3.91 -3.79
CA ASP A 388 -15.67 -4.76 -4.84
C ASP A 388 -14.94 -6.11 -4.99
N LYS A 389 -13.61 -6.11 -4.85
CA LYS A 389 -12.77 -7.31 -4.95
C LYS A 389 -12.95 -8.29 -3.78
N ASP A 390 -13.39 -7.79 -2.63
CA ASP A 390 -13.43 -8.53 -1.37
C ASP A 390 -14.79 -9.22 -1.13
N MET A 391 -15.77 -9.00 -2.01
CA MET A 391 -17.14 -9.46 -1.81
C MET A 391 -17.23 -10.98 -1.62
N GLN A 392 -16.46 -11.75 -2.39
CA GLN A 392 -16.47 -13.21 -2.24
C GLN A 392 -15.88 -13.65 -0.90
N THR A 393 -14.79 -13.01 -0.46
CA THR A 393 -14.17 -13.30 0.83
C THR A 393 -15.13 -13.00 1.98
N VAL A 394 -15.78 -11.84 1.95
CA VAL A 394 -16.76 -11.43 2.95
C VAL A 394 -17.97 -12.38 2.95
N MET A 395 -18.53 -12.70 1.78
CA MET A 395 -19.64 -13.66 1.68
C MET A 395 -19.31 -15.03 2.27
N ASN A 396 -18.10 -15.54 2.01
CA ASN A 396 -17.66 -16.83 2.53
C ASN A 396 -17.52 -16.81 4.05
N HIS A 397 -17.00 -15.72 4.62
CA HIS A 397 -16.86 -15.56 6.07
C HIS A 397 -18.25 -15.46 6.74
N MET A 398 -19.14 -14.62 6.22
CA MET A 398 -20.53 -14.52 6.72
C MET A 398 -21.25 -15.87 6.70
N ALA A 399 -21.15 -16.64 5.61
CA ALA A 399 -21.78 -17.96 5.50
C ALA A 399 -21.18 -19.00 6.47
N ALA A 400 -19.92 -18.85 6.88
CA ALA A 400 -19.29 -19.71 7.87
C ALA A 400 -19.74 -19.35 9.31
N ALA A 401 -19.92 -18.06 9.59
CA ALA A 401 -20.44 -17.57 10.86
C ALA A 401 -21.87 -18.08 11.11
N ASP A 402 -22.76 -17.98 10.12
CA ASP A 402 -24.15 -18.46 10.21
C ASP A 402 -24.23 -19.95 10.54
N LYS A 403 -23.41 -20.79 9.90
CA LYS A 403 -23.33 -22.24 10.16
C LYS A 403 -22.79 -22.58 11.55
N THR A 404 -22.01 -21.70 12.15
CA THR A 404 -21.46 -21.89 13.50
C THR A 404 -22.53 -21.54 14.54
N GLN A 405 -23.36 -20.52 14.27
CA GLN A 405 -24.53 -20.18 15.07
C GLN A 405 -25.60 -21.27 15.03
N GLU A 406 -25.87 -21.88 13.87
CA GLU A 406 -26.82 -23.00 13.74
C GLU A 406 -26.38 -24.29 14.46
N LYS A 407 -25.09 -24.50 14.70
CA LYS A 407 -24.58 -25.68 15.44
C LYS A 407 -24.57 -25.52 16.95
N LEU A 408 -24.79 -24.31 17.46
CA LEU A 408 -24.83 -23.97 18.88
C LEU A 408 -26.27 -23.88 19.44
N VAL A 409 -27.28 -24.06 18.58
CA VAL A 409 -28.71 -24.17 18.91
C VAL A 409 -29.16 -25.61 18.74
#